data_AF-A0A1Y4F2W4-F1
#
_entry.id   AF-A0A1Y4F2W4-F1
#
_cell.length_a   1.000
_cell.length_b   1.000
_cell.length_c   1.000
_cell.angle_alpha   90.00
_cell.angle_beta   90.00
_cell.angle_gamma   90.00
#
_symmetry.space_group_name_H-M   'P 1'
#
loop_
_entity.id
_entity.type
_entity.pdbx_description
1 polymer ?
#
loop_
_entity_poly.entity_id
_entity_poly.type
_entity_poly.pdbx_seq_one_letter_code
_entity_poly.pdbx_strand_id
1 'polypeptide(L)'
;MMKQKPIKCPYCHANASLRPASVVYGLNRRSQGKFLYLCDRWPACDAYVSAHDRTHRPMGTLANGDLRHKRILAHRALEQLQQSRHMEKWEVYIWLQAKLGLDERQTHIGQFSEWMCDEVVRLCRQASAPPAAGQAAA
;
A
#
# COMPACT_ATOMS: atom_id res chain seq x y z
N MET A 1 -20.29 -5.53 22.35
CA MET A 1 -19.05 -4.78 22.04
C MET A 1 -18.04 -5.79 21.47
N MET A 2 -17.77 -5.80 20.16
CA MET A 2 -16.79 -6.73 19.60
C MET A 2 -15.38 -6.28 20.04
N LYS A 3 -14.72 -7.04 20.93
CA LYS A 3 -13.31 -6.82 21.28
C LYS A 3 -12.49 -6.99 20.01
N GLN A 4 -11.92 -5.90 19.49
CA GLN A 4 -11.03 -5.98 18.34
C GLN A 4 -9.77 -6.77 18.73
N LYS A 5 -9.35 -7.70 17.87
CA LYS A 5 -8.13 -8.49 18.08
C LYS A 5 -6.94 -7.52 18.18
N PRO A 6 -6.03 -7.71 19.17
CA PRO A 6 -4.85 -6.87 19.28
C PRO A 6 -4.03 -6.92 17.99
N ILE A 7 -3.73 -5.75 17.43
CA ILE A 7 -2.85 -5.63 16.27
C ILE A 7 -1.42 -5.61 16.77
N LYS A 8 -0.56 -6.45 16.21
CA LYS A 8 0.87 -6.54 16.54
C LYS A 8 1.71 -5.89 15.45
N CYS A 9 2.72 -5.14 15.86
CA CYS A 9 3.71 -4.57 14.97
C CYS A 9 4.60 -5.70 14.40
N PRO A 10 4.77 -5.81 13.07
CA PRO A 10 5.59 -6.86 12.48
C PRO A 10 7.10 -6.64 12.70
N TYR A 11 7.52 -5.43 13.09
CA TYR A 11 8.93 -5.07 13.24
C TYR A 11 9.47 -5.28 14.66
N CYS A 12 8.69 -4.91 15.69
CA CYS A 12 9.14 -4.95 17.09
C CYS A 12 8.21 -5.73 18.04
N HIS A 13 7.17 -6.38 17.49
CA HIS A 13 6.17 -7.19 18.20
C HIS A 13 5.37 -6.47 19.31
N ALA A 14 5.55 -5.16 19.48
CA ALA A 14 4.70 -4.33 20.32
C ALA A 14 3.26 -4.31 19.79
N ASN A 15 2.31 -3.90 20.63
CA ASN A 15 0.95 -3.65 20.14
C ASN A 15 0.92 -2.41 19.25
N ALA A 16 -0.18 -2.28 18.51
CA ALA A 16 -0.55 -1.07 17.81
C ALA A 16 -1.92 -0.59 18.28
N SER A 17 -2.00 0.69 18.61
CA SER A 17 -3.19 1.32 19.17
C SER A 17 -3.81 2.28 18.16
N LEU A 18 -5.14 2.35 18.11
CA LEU A 18 -5.83 3.34 17.30
C LEU A 18 -5.60 4.74 17.89
N ARG A 19 -4.99 5.64 17.11
CA ARG A 19 -4.65 7.00 17.51
C ARG A 19 -5.09 8.00 16.44
N PRO A 20 -5.41 9.25 16.79
CA PRO A 20 -5.62 10.31 15.81
C PRO A 20 -4.39 10.47 14.90
N ALA A 21 -4.61 10.67 13.61
CA ALA A 21 -3.53 10.85 12.65
C ALA A 21 -2.69 12.11 12.91
N SER A 22 -3.21 13.05 13.71
CA SER A 22 -2.48 14.25 14.13
C SER A 22 -1.24 13.95 14.99
N VAL A 23 -1.17 12.78 15.63
CA VAL A 23 0.04 12.33 16.35
C VAL A 23 1.23 12.19 15.41
N VAL A 24 0.99 11.81 14.16
CA VAL A 24 2.03 11.62 13.14
C VAL A 24 2.15 12.83 12.22
N TYR A 25 1.02 13.39 11.77
CA TYR A 25 1.01 14.43 10.74
C TYR A 25 0.87 15.85 11.29
N GLY A 26 0.73 16.05 12.60
CA GLY A 26 0.35 17.34 13.18
C GLY A 26 -1.10 17.73 12.88
N LEU A 27 -1.54 18.88 13.39
CA LEU A 27 -2.91 19.39 13.18
C LEU A 27 -3.03 20.06 11.82
N ASN A 28 -3.59 19.34 10.84
CA ASN A 28 -3.89 19.84 9.50
C ASN A 28 -5.04 19.07 8.83
N ARG A 29 -5.43 19.50 7.62
CA ARG A 29 -6.50 18.86 6.83
C ARG A 29 -6.28 17.36 6.60
N ARG A 30 -5.03 16.88 6.51
CA ARG A 30 -4.71 15.46 6.31
C ARG A 30 -5.00 14.62 7.56
N SER A 31 -4.92 15.22 8.74
CA SER A 31 -5.15 14.56 10.03
C SER A 31 -6.59 14.64 10.55
N GLN A 32 -7.38 15.60 10.07
CA GLN A 32 -8.67 15.92 10.65
C GLN A 32 -9.67 14.76 10.51
N GLY A 33 -10.16 14.24 11.63
CA GLY A 33 -11.08 13.10 11.66
C GLY A 33 -10.48 11.78 11.18
N LYS A 34 -9.16 11.70 10.98
CA LYS A 34 -8.46 10.50 10.50
C LYS A 34 -7.79 9.78 11.66
N PHE A 35 -7.75 8.46 11.56
CA PHE A 35 -7.12 7.59 12.56
C PHE A 35 -6.08 6.67 11.93
N LEU A 36 -5.08 6.33 12.73
CA LEU A 36 -4.02 5.37 12.39
C LEU A 36 -3.97 4.31 13.49
N TYR A 37 -3.65 3.07 13.13
CA TYR A 37 -3.05 2.16 14.10
C TYR A 37 -1.57 2.45 14.16
N LEU A 38 -1.15 3.02 15.28
CA LEU A 38 0.22 3.45 15.54
C LEU A 38 0.90 2.41 16.44
N CYS A 39 2.10 1.96 16.08
CA CYS A 39 2.89 1.12 16.96
C CYS A 39 3.13 1.84 18.30
N ASP A 40 2.97 1.12 19.42
CA ASP A 40 3.14 1.71 20.75
C ASP A 40 4.60 2.16 21.03
N ARG A 41 5.57 1.73 20.21
CA ARG A 41 6.97 2.20 20.23
C ARG A 41 7.25 3.37 19.27
N TRP A 42 6.23 4.06 18.79
CA TRP A 42 6.38 5.30 18.02
C TRP A 42 7.05 6.40 18.87
N PRO A 43 7.96 7.22 18.31
CA PRO A 43 8.41 7.26 16.92
C PRO A 43 9.57 6.31 16.57
N ALA A 44 10.21 5.68 17.56
CA ALA A 44 11.42 4.86 17.33
C ALA A 44 11.20 3.68 16.36
N CYS A 45 10.05 3.00 16.42
CA CYS A 45 9.71 1.93 15.49
C CYS A 45 9.23 2.45 14.12
N ASP A 46 8.78 3.71 14.06
CA ASP A 46 8.22 4.35 12.87
C ASP A 46 7.11 3.54 12.15
N ALA A 47 6.42 2.60 12.80
CA ALA A 47 5.45 1.73 12.13
C ALA A 47 4.00 2.18 12.39
N TYR A 48 3.22 2.35 11.33
CA TYR A 48 1.78 2.60 11.42
C TYR A 48 1.01 2.20 10.16
N VAL A 49 -0.31 2.17 10.25
CA VAL A 49 -1.22 2.01 9.11
C VAL A 49 -2.47 2.85 9.30
N SER A 50 -3.01 3.41 8.21
CA SER A 50 -4.28 4.14 8.24
C SER A 50 -5.44 3.23 8.62
N ALA A 51 -6.44 3.79 9.29
CA ALA A 51 -7.71 3.14 9.56
C ALA A 51 -8.81 3.75 8.69
N HIS A 52 -9.80 2.94 8.30
CA HIS A 52 -11.00 3.44 7.64
C HIS A 52 -11.82 4.31 8.59
N ASP A 53 -12.22 5.51 8.16
CA ASP A 53 -12.91 6.50 9.00
C ASP A 53 -14.14 5.96 9.73
N ARG A 54 -14.96 5.14 9.07
CA ARG A 54 -16.24 4.67 9.63
C ARG A 54 -16.11 3.41 10.48
N THR A 55 -15.23 2.50 10.08
CA THR A 55 -15.14 1.15 10.69
C THR A 55 -13.97 1.02 11.64
N HIS A 56 -13.04 1.98 11.59
CA HIS A 56 -11.73 1.93 12.22
C HIS A 56 -10.94 0.66 11.91
N ARG A 57 -11.27 -0.07 10.83
CA ARG A 57 -10.48 -1.24 10.43
C ARG A 57 -9.17 -0.77 9.78
N PRO A 58 -8.04 -1.46 10.02
CA PRO A 58 -6.78 -1.11 9.38
C PRO A 58 -6.91 -1.30 7.85
N MET A 59 -6.36 -0.36 7.08
CA MET A 59 -6.32 -0.40 5.62
C MET A 59 -5.23 -1.35 5.08
N GLY A 60 -4.45 -1.98 5.95
CA GLY A 60 -3.24 -2.69 5.56
C GLY A 60 -2.52 -3.31 6.75
N THR A 61 -1.31 -3.80 6.51
CA THR A 61 -0.37 -4.09 7.60
C THR A 61 0.34 -2.81 8.05
N LEU A 62 0.78 -2.77 9.31
CA LEU A 62 1.68 -1.71 9.79
C LEU A 62 2.93 -1.68 8.90
N ALA A 63 3.31 -0.49 8.47
CA ALA A 63 4.47 -0.25 7.64
C ALA A 63 5.37 0.82 8.29
N ASN A 64 6.67 0.58 8.27
CA ASN A 64 7.70 1.59 8.56
C ASN A 64 7.84 2.58 7.40
N GLY A 65 8.69 3.60 7.55
CA GLY A 65 8.94 4.62 6.53
C GLY A 65 9.27 4.05 5.16
N ASP A 66 10.16 3.05 5.11
CA ASP A 66 10.62 2.43 3.86
C ASP A 66 9.48 1.73 3.13
N LEU A 67 8.73 0.85 3.82
CA LEU A 67 7.60 0.15 3.21
C LEU A 67 6.47 1.12 2.81
N ARG A 68 6.20 2.16 3.61
CA ARG A 68 5.24 3.20 3.21
C ARG A 68 5.68 3.90 1.93
N HIS A 69 6.95 4.24 1.81
CA HIS A 69 7.50 4.86 0.61
C HIS A 69 7.35 3.94 -0.61
N LYS A 70 7.73 2.66 -0.49
CA LYS A 70 7.60 1.68 -1.58
C LYS A 70 6.14 1.47 -2.02
N ARG A 71 5.19 1.42 -1.08
CA ARG A 71 3.74 1.35 -1.40
C ARG A 71 3.27 2.58 -2.16
N ILE A 72 3.74 3.77 -1.79
CA ILE A 72 3.44 5.02 -2.53
C ILE A 72 4.00 4.96 -3.95
N LEU A 73 5.23 4.46 -4.13
CA LEU A 73 5.82 4.28 -5.46
C LEU A 73 5.05 3.27 -6.31
N ALA A 74 4.62 2.15 -5.73
CA ALA A 74 3.80 1.15 -6.42
C ALA A 74 2.46 1.74 -6.88
N HIS A 75 1.76 2.50 -6.02
CA HIS A 75 0.54 3.22 -6.40
C HIS A 75 0.79 4.19 -7.57
N ARG A 76 1.85 5.02 -7.48
CA ARG A 76 2.21 5.96 -8.54
C ARG A 76 2.54 5.27 -9.86
N ALA A 77 3.22 4.12 -9.82
CA ALA A 77 3.55 3.36 -11.03
C ALA A 77 2.29 2.82 -11.72
N LEU A 78 1.30 2.36 -10.94
CA LEU A 78 0.01 1.93 -11.47
C LEU A 78 -0.80 3.10 -12.04
N GLU A 79 -0.81 4.25 -11.36
CA GLU A 79 -1.46 5.47 -11.87
C GLU A 79 -0.83 5.93 -13.20
N GLN A 80 0.49 5.86 -13.32
CA GLN A 80 1.19 6.15 -14.57
C GLN A 80 0.84 5.15 -15.67
N LEU A 81 0.83 3.85 -15.35
CA LEU A 81 0.40 2.81 -16.29
C LEU A 81 -1.03 3.07 -16.76
N GLN A 82 -1.94 3.35 -15.82
CA GLN A 82 -3.33 3.69 -16.06
C GLN A 82 -3.45 4.80 -17.10
N GLN A 83 -2.77 5.92 -16.86
CA GLN A 83 -2.80 7.10 -17.72
C GLN A 83 -2.18 6.80 -19.10
N SER A 84 -1.03 6.13 -19.14
CA SER A 84 -0.30 5.83 -20.39
C SER A 84 -1.03 4.86 -21.32
N ARG A 85 -1.90 4.01 -20.76
CA ARG A 85 -2.67 2.99 -21.48
C ARG A 85 -4.14 3.36 -21.63
N HIS A 86 -4.57 4.54 -21.15
CA HIS A 86 -5.97 4.97 -21.12
C HIS A 86 -6.91 3.94 -20.47
N MET A 87 -6.44 3.33 -19.37
CA MET A 87 -7.19 2.31 -18.66
C MET A 87 -8.10 2.92 -17.60
N GLU A 88 -9.26 2.30 -17.39
CA GLU A 88 -10.05 2.49 -16.20
C GLU A 88 -9.33 1.91 -14.97
N LYS A 89 -9.68 2.41 -13.79
CA LYS A 89 -9.04 1.96 -12.55
C LYS A 89 -9.16 0.45 -12.36
N TRP A 90 -10.34 -0.12 -12.62
CA TRP A 90 -10.58 -1.55 -12.45
C TRP A 90 -9.74 -2.40 -13.42
N GLU A 91 -9.51 -1.93 -14.65
CA GLU A 91 -8.70 -2.63 -15.65
C GLU A 91 -7.25 -2.77 -15.19
N VAL A 92 -6.68 -1.72 -14.57
CA VAL A 92 -5.30 -1.76 -14.06
C VAL A 92 -5.16 -2.78 -12.93
N TYR A 93 -6.17 -2.88 -12.07
CA TYR A 93 -6.17 -3.89 -11.00
C TYR A 93 -6.37 -5.31 -11.53
N ILE A 94 -7.12 -5.52 -12.62
CA ILE A 94 -7.20 -6.84 -13.28
C ILE A 94 -5.87 -7.19 -13.95
N TRP A 95 -5.25 -6.23 -14.64
CA TRP A 95 -3.92 -6.42 -15.23
C TRP A 95 -2.89 -6.80 -14.17
N LEU A 96 -2.92 -6.11 -13.01
CA LEU A 96 -1.99 -6.37 -11.92
C LEU A 96 -2.20 -7.76 -11.31
N GLN A 97 -3.47 -8.15 -11.08
CA GLN A 97 -3.84 -9.50 -10.63
C GLN A 97 -3.28 -10.56 -11.56
N ALA A 98 -3.49 -10.40 -12.87
CA ALA A 98 -3.01 -11.34 -13.88
C ALA A 98 -1.47 -11.43 -13.91
N LYS A 99 -0.76 -10.31 -13.74
CA LYS A 99 0.72 -10.29 -13.74
C LYS A 99 1.34 -10.89 -12.49
N LEU A 100 0.69 -10.76 -11.34
CA LEU A 100 1.18 -11.31 -10.06
C LEU A 100 0.61 -12.69 -9.73
N GLY A 101 -0.39 -13.18 -10.48
CA GLY A 101 -1.10 -14.41 -10.16
C GLY A 101 -1.88 -14.33 -8.84
N LEU A 102 -2.40 -13.14 -8.52
CA LEU A 102 -3.11 -12.85 -7.27
C LEU A 102 -4.59 -12.63 -7.51
N ASP A 103 -5.42 -12.93 -6.51
CA ASP A 103 -6.83 -12.53 -6.51
C ASP A 103 -7.02 -11.06 -6.07
N GLU A 104 -8.26 -10.57 -6.17
CA GLU A 104 -8.63 -9.21 -5.76
C GLU A 104 -8.29 -8.92 -4.29
N ARG A 105 -8.52 -9.88 -3.40
CA ARG A 105 -8.29 -9.73 -1.95
C ARG A 105 -6.80 -9.60 -1.65
N GLN A 106 -5.98 -10.31 -2.40
CA GLN A 106 -4.53 -10.31 -2.27
C GLN A 106 -3.88 -9.09 -2.92
N THR A 107 -4.49 -8.49 -3.95
CA THR A 107 -3.92 -7.37 -4.72
C THR A 107 -4.04 -5.99 -4.04
N HIS A 108 -4.44 -5.97 -2.77
CA HIS A 108 -4.47 -4.74 -2.00
C HIS A 108 -3.04 -4.28 -1.63
N ILE A 109 -2.53 -3.22 -2.26
CA ILE A 109 -1.15 -2.72 -2.05
C ILE A 109 -0.84 -2.43 -0.57
N GLY A 110 -1.84 -2.07 0.24
CA GLY A 110 -1.69 -1.96 1.70
C GLY A 110 -1.28 -3.26 2.43
N GLN A 111 -1.31 -4.40 1.76
CA GLN A 111 -0.86 -5.71 2.25
C GLN A 111 0.49 -6.13 1.65
N PHE A 112 0.99 -5.42 0.63
CA PHE A 112 2.22 -5.80 -0.07
C PHE A 112 3.43 -5.65 0.83
N SER A 113 4.38 -6.59 0.67
CA SER A 113 5.74 -6.47 1.19
C SER A 113 6.55 -5.48 0.34
N GLU A 114 7.75 -5.17 0.79
CA GLU A 114 8.67 -4.33 0.01
C GLU A 114 8.98 -4.93 -1.36
N TRP A 115 9.29 -6.23 -1.40
CA TRP A 115 9.57 -6.95 -2.63
C TRP A 115 8.40 -6.91 -3.62
N MET A 116 7.16 -7.11 -3.13
CA MET A 116 5.97 -7.01 -3.99
C MET A 116 5.78 -5.60 -4.54
N CYS A 117 6.08 -4.55 -3.75
CA CYS A 117 6.02 -3.18 -4.24
C CYS A 117 7.05 -2.93 -5.34
N ASP A 118 8.29 -3.40 -5.14
CA ASP A 118 9.37 -3.29 -6.14
C ASP A 118 8.99 -4.05 -7.43
N GLU A 119 8.35 -5.21 -7.31
CA GLU A 119 7.86 -6.01 -8.43
C GLU A 119 6.74 -5.30 -9.22
N VAL A 120 5.78 -4.66 -8.52
CA VAL A 120 4.75 -3.84 -9.18
C VAL A 120 5.37 -2.71 -10.00
N VAL A 121 6.34 -2.00 -9.42
CA VAL A 121 7.04 -0.92 -10.11
C VAL A 121 7.78 -1.45 -11.34
N ARG A 122 8.45 -2.59 -11.22
CA ARG A 122 9.15 -3.26 -12.33
C ARG A 122 8.19 -3.62 -13.46
N LEU A 123 7.05 -4.24 -13.14
CA LEU A 123 6.02 -4.64 -14.11
C LEU A 123 5.41 -3.44 -14.82
N CYS A 124 5.11 -2.35 -14.10
CA CYS A 124 4.56 -1.13 -14.70
C CYS A 124 5.56 -0.52 -15.69
N ARG A 125 6.83 -0.42 -15.32
CA ARG A 125 7.90 0.08 -16.22
C ARG A 125 8.02 -0.75 -17.50
N GLN A 126 7.97 -2.08 -17.37
CA GLN A 126 8.01 -2.97 -18.53
C GLN A 126 6.79 -2.82 -19.44
N ALA A 127 5.60 -2.63 -18.85
CA ALA A 127 4.40 -2.42 -19.63
C ALA A 127 4.36 -1.04 -20.30
N SER A 128 4.93 0.00 -19.69
CA SER A 128 5.00 1.34 -20.30
C SER A 128 6.11 1.48 -21.34
N ALA A 129 7.10 0.58 -21.38
CA ALA A 129 8.10 0.57 -22.44
C ALA A 129 7.46 0.21 -23.80
N PRO A 130 7.90 0.82 -24.91
CA PRO A 130 7.54 0.33 -26.23
C PRO A 130 7.98 -1.15 -26.36
N PRO A 131 7.23 -1.99 -27.08
CA PRO A 131 7.66 -3.37 -27.31
C PRO A 131 9.07 -3.33 -27.90
N ALA A 132 10.00 -4.08 -27.31
CA ALA A 132 11.35 -4.18 -27.83
C ALA A 132 11.27 -4.57 -29.30
N ALA A 133 11.81 -3.73 -30.18
CA ALA A 133 11.95 -4.08 -31.58
C ALA A 133 12.82 -5.36 -31.66
N GLY A 134 12.22 -6.46 -32.13
CA GLY A 134 12.95 -7.67 -32.48
C GLY A 134 12.83 -8.83 -31.51
N GLN A 135 11.71 -9.55 -31.57
CA GLN A 135 11.76 -11.00 -31.73
C GLN A 135 10.84 -11.37 -32.89
N ALA A 136 11.35 -11.20 -34.11
CA ALA A 136 10.91 -12.00 -35.23
C ALA A 136 11.40 -13.42 -34.96
N ALA A 137 10.51 -14.30 -34.50
CA ALA A 137 10.75 -15.73 -34.58
C ALA A 137 10.54 -16.13 -36.04
N ALA A 138 11.65 -16.53 -36.67
CA ALA A 138 11.67 -17.24 -37.94
C ALA A 138 11.08 -18.65 -37.79
#